data_AF-A0A8B6HM88-F1
#
_entry.id   AF-A0A8B6HM88-F1
#
_cell.length_a   1.000
_cell.length_b   1.000
_cell.length_c   1.000
_cell.angle_alpha   90.00
_cell.angle_beta   90.00
_cell.angle_gamma   90.00
#
_symmetry.space_group_name_H-M   'P 1'
#
loop_
_entity.id
_entity.type
_entity.pdbx_description
1 polymer ?
#
loop_
_entity_poly.entity_id
_entity_poly.type
_entity_poly.pdbx_seq_one_letter_code
_entity_poly.pdbx_strand_id
1 'polypeptide(L)'
;MADSSDSEQFSDGESDDDFEVLSGSSESEDEMNDVPMNANPWFRVRPPEIDYLHDQRFVENSGPQNVPAADAKPIDYFLLFLTLDFLRHIVRETNRYAQDFITSRQRIRRFSRLHSWFKVGAVTLDEMKGFIYQ
;
A
#
# COMPACT_ATOMS: atom_id res chain seq x y z
N MET A 1 29.58 50.62 22.85
CA MET A 1 28.38 50.51 23.70
C MET A 1 27.21 50.13 22.82
N ALA A 2 26.40 49.16 23.29
CA ALA A 2 25.25 48.46 22.68
C ALA A 2 25.63 47.56 21.48
N ASP A 3 25.67 46.22 21.54
CA ASP A 3 24.77 45.16 22.07
C ASP A 3 23.49 44.94 21.27
N SER A 4 23.41 43.80 20.57
CA SER A 4 22.28 42.86 20.66
C SER A 4 22.61 41.57 19.90
N SER A 5 22.71 40.49 20.67
CA SER A 5 22.61 39.09 20.24
C SER A 5 21.30 38.81 19.50
N ASP A 6 21.35 37.91 18.53
CA ASP A 6 20.19 37.10 18.16
C ASP A 6 20.62 35.63 18.12
N SER A 7 19.99 34.85 19.00
CA SER A 7 20.31 33.46 19.27
C SER A 7 19.22 32.59 18.64
N GLU A 8 19.48 32.05 17.46
CA GLU A 8 18.60 31.08 16.79
C GLU A 8 18.66 29.74 17.54
N GLN A 9 17.65 29.48 18.37
CA GLN A 9 17.43 28.17 19.00
C GLN A 9 16.87 27.19 17.96
N PHE A 10 17.69 26.21 17.56
CA PHE A 10 17.23 25.02 16.85
C PHE A 10 16.67 24.03 17.87
N SER A 11 15.38 23.73 17.76
CA SER A 11 14.71 22.65 18.49
C SER A 11 14.46 21.50 17.51
N ASP A 12 15.39 20.55 17.44
CA ASP A 12 15.19 19.26 16.76
C ASP A 12 14.36 18.35 17.67
N GLY A 13 13.07 18.21 17.32
CA GLY A 13 12.18 17.21 17.92
C GLY A 13 12.14 15.98 17.03
N GLU A 14 13.02 15.02 17.29
CA GLU A 14 12.95 13.68 16.74
C GLU A 14 12.01 12.86 17.64
N SER A 15 10.86 12.44 17.09
CA SER A 15 9.90 11.60 17.80
C SER A 15 10.16 10.16 17.40
N ASP A 16 10.77 9.39 18.29
CA ASP A 16 10.93 7.94 18.16
C ASP A 16 9.64 7.27 18.62
N ASP A 17 8.89 6.67 17.70
CA ASP A 17 7.75 5.82 18.03
C ASP A 17 8.25 4.47 18.56
N ASP A 18 8.16 4.28 19.87
CA ASP A 18 8.45 3.04 20.56
C ASP A 18 7.40 1.95 20.28
N PHE A 19 7.86 0.86 19.68
CA PHE A 19 7.10 -0.37 19.50
C PHE A 19 7.16 -1.18 20.81
N GLU A 20 6.09 -1.10 21.59
CA GLU A 20 5.85 -1.94 22.78
C GLU A 20 5.65 -3.41 22.37
N VAL A 21 6.70 -4.21 22.53
CA VAL A 21 6.64 -5.68 22.51
C VAL A 21 5.90 -6.17 23.76
N LEU A 22 4.65 -6.62 23.59
CA LEU A 22 3.91 -7.31 24.64
C LEU A 22 4.61 -8.62 25.01
N SER A 23 5.35 -8.57 26.12
CA SER A 23 5.98 -9.70 26.79
C SER A 23 4.93 -10.68 27.30
N GLY A 24 5.17 -11.97 27.01
CA GLY A 24 4.29 -13.08 27.36
C GLY A 24 3.95 -13.13 28.85
N SER A 25 2.66 -13.32 29.13
CA SER A 25 2.18 -13.55 30.49
C SER A 25 2.29 -15.01 30.86
N SER A 26 2.96 -15.19 32.00
CA SER A 26 3.20 -16.42 32.74
C SER A 26 1.91 -17.18 33.01
N GLU A 27 2.00 -18.49 32.84
CA GLU A 27 1.01 -19.48 33.21
C GLU A 27 0.97 -19.56 34.75
N SER A 28 -0.23 -19.39 35.33
CA SER A 28 -0.47 -19.68 36.74
C SER A 28 -1.69 -20.59 36.84
N GLU A 29 -1.42 -21.85 37.17
CA GLU A 29 -2.40 -22.87 37.51
C GLU A 29 -2.91 -22.57 38.92
N ASP A 30 -4.21 -22.29 39.04
CA ASP A 30 -4.91 -22.43 40.31
C ASP A 30 -6.30 -23.01 40.05
N GLU A 31 -6.42 -24.32 40.34
CA GLU A 31 -7.70 -25.01 40.52
C GLU A 31 -8.42 -24.43 41.74
N MET A 32 -9.64 -23.91 41.57
CA MET A 32 -10.64 -24.00 42.64
C MET A 32 -12.09 -24.03 42.12
N ASN A 33 -12.85 -24.93 42.73
CA ASN A 33 -14.17 -25.45 42.39
C ASN A 33 -15.33 -24.45 42.24
N ASP A 34 -16.16 -24.74 41.23
CA ASP A 34 -17.64 -24.83 41.18
C ASP A 34 -18.49 -23.95 42.12
N VAL A 35 -19.25 -23.00 41.55
CA VAL A 35 -20.72 -22.82 41.77
C VAL A 35 -21.34 -22.12 40.53
N PRO A 36 -22.46 -22.62 39.96
CA PRO A 36 -23.00 -22.15 38.69
C PRO A 36 -23.87 -20.89 38.87
N MET A 37 -23.34 -19.72 38.51
CA MET A 37 -24.16 -18.52 38.36
C MET A 37 -24.59 -18.36 36.90
N ASN A 38 -25.81 -18.84 36.63
CA ASN A 38 -26.65 -18.52 35.49
C ASN A 38 -25.89 -18.23 34.19
N ALA A 39 -25.33 -19.28 33.59
CA ALA A 39 -24.91 -19.25 32.21
C ALA A 39 -26.18 -19.07 31.36
N ASN A 40 -26.54 -17.83 31.08
CA ASN A 40 -27.59 -17.48 30.12
C ASN A 40 -27.21 -18.19 28.81
N PRO A 41 -27.88 -19.29 28.40
CA PRO A 41 -27.44 -20.03 27.25
C PRO A 41 -27.62 -19.12 26.04
N TRP A 42 -26.55 -18.83 25.33
CA TRP A 42 -26.65 -18.16 24.04
C TRP A 42 -27.47 -19.06 23.12
N PHE A 43 -28.73 -18.70 22.88
CA PHE A 43 -29.61 -19.43 21.99
C PHE A 43 -29.70 -18.71 20.64
N ARG A 44 -29.77 -19.49 19.57
CA ARG A 44 -29.86 -18.96 18.20
C ARG A 44 -31.23 -18.26 18.03
N VAL A 45 -31.21 -16.95 17.79
CA VAL A 45 -32.43 -16.11 17.68
C VAL A 45 -33.18 -16.35 16.36
N ARG A 46 -32.48 -16.75 15.29
CA ARG A 46 -33.09 -17.10 14.00
C ARG A 46 -33.21 -18.63 13.86
N PRO A 47 -34.27 -19.13 13.20
CA PRO A 47 -34.32 -20.51 12.74
C PRO A 47 -33.00 -20.88 12.04
N PRO A 48 -32.57 -22.16 12.05
CA PRO A 48 -31.54 -22.62 11.13
C PRO A 48 -31.90 -22.08 9.75
N GLU A 49 -30.95 -21.42 9.08
CA GLU A 49 -31.13 -21.13 7.67
C GLU A 49 -31.50 -22.47 7.05
N ILE A 50 -32.72 -22.56 6.49
CA ILE A 50 -33.09 -23.72 5.72
C ILE A 50 -32.05 -23.69 4.62
N ASP A 51 -31.12 -24.64 4.67
CA ASP A 51 -30.22 -24.91 3.57
C ASP A 51 -31.15 -25.28 2.42
N TYR A 52 -31.61 -24.26 1.69
CA TYR A 52 -31.98 -24.47 0.32
C TYR A 52 -30.70 -25.02 -0.26
N LEU A 53 -30.67 -26.36 -0.40
CA LEU A 53 -29.81 -27.04 -1.35
C LEU A 53 -30.23 -26.50 -2.71
N HIS A 54 -29.95 -25.23 -2.96
CA HIS A 54 -29.72 -24.78 -4.28
C HIS A 54 -28.54 -25.64 -4.70
N ASP A 55 -28.83 -26.64 -5.52
CA ASP A 55 -27.87 -27.27 -6.42
C ASP A 55 -27.36 -26.16 -7.34
N GLN A 56 -26.67 -25.17 -6.78
CA GLN A 56 -25.82 -24.24 -7.51
C GLN A 56 -24.59 -25.04 -7.85
N ARG A 57 -24.77 -26.03 -8.72
CA ARG A 57 -23.68 -26.57 -9.52
C ARG A 57 -23.07 -25.36 -10.19
N PHE A 58 -21.94 -24.89 -9.66
CA PHE A 58 -21.09 -23.91 -10.31
C PHE A 58 -20.68 -24.53 -11.65
N VAL A 59 -21.45 -24.24 -12.70
CA VAL A 59 -21.20 -24.64 -14.08
C VAL A 59 -20.25 -23.68 -14.78
N GLU A 60 -19.82 -22.62 -14.09
CA GLU A 60 -18.81 -21.73 -14.60
C GLU A 60 -17.42 -22.39 -14.51
N ASN A 61 -16.63 -22.19 -15.56
CA ASN A 61 -15.26 -22.68 -15.62
C ASN A 61 -14.48 -22.05 -14.46
N SER A 62 -14.14 -22.86 -13.47
CA SER A 62 -13.39 -22.41 -12.30
C SER A 62 -11.94 -22.12 -12.69
N GLY A 63 -11.43 -20.97 -12.24
CA GLY A 63 -10.03 -20.58 -12.40
C GLY A 63 -9.80 -19.36 -13.29
N PRO A 64 -8.52 -18.97 -13.49
CA PRO A 64 -8.16 -17.83 -14.30
C PRO A 64 -8.66 -17.99 -15.75
N GLN A 65 -9.45 -17.02 -16.21
CA GLN A 65 -9.85 -16.93 -17.61
C GLN A 65 -8.86 -16.04 -18.38
N ASN A 66 -8.71 -16.26 -19.69
CA ASN A 66 -7.79 -15.52 -20.56
C ASN A 66 -6.30 -15.65 -20.17
N VAL A 67 -5.91 -16.84 -19.73
CA VAL A 67 -4.52 -17.15 -19.41
C VAL A 67 -3.66 -17.02 -20.69
N PRO A 68 -2.48 -16.38 -20.61
CA PRO A 68 -1.49 -16.41 -21.68
C PRO A 68 -1.14 -17.84 -22.10
N ALA A 69 -0.52 -17.98 -23.28
CA ALA A 69 -0.06 -19.28 -23.79
C ALA A 69 0.80 -20.03 -22.75
N ALA A 70 0.84 -21.36 -22.83
CA ALA A 70 1.54 -22.18 -21.84
C ALA A 70 3.06 -21.89 -21.74
N ASP A 71 3.65 -21.31 -22.79
CA ASP A 71 5.03 -20.88 -22.89
C ASP A 71 5.23 -19.38 -22.61
N ALA A 72 4.19 -18.69 -22.14
CA ALA A 72 4.24 -17.27 -21.83
C ALA A 72 5.24 -16.97 -20.70
N LYS A 73 5.88 -15.82 -20.81
CA LYS A 73 6.85 -15.36 -19.82
C LYS A 73 6.11 -14.76 -18.62
N PRO A 74 6.73 -14.74 -17.42
CA PRO A 74 6.12 -14.11 -16.24
C PRO A 74 5.61 -12.68 -16.49
N ILE A 75 6.29 -11.91 -17.35
CA ILE A 75 5.87 -10.56 -17.72
C ILE A 75 4.52 -10.52 -18.46
N ASP A 76 4.19 -11.55 -19.24
CA ASP A 76 2.94 -11.60 -19.99
C ASP A 76 1.73 -11.73 -19.04
N TYR A 77 1.89 -12.44 -17.92
CA TYR A 77 0.89 -12.52 -16.86
C TYR A 77 0.75 -11.21 -16.10
N PHE A 78 1.86 -10.52 -15.84
CA PHE A 78 1.85 -9.22 -15.17
C PHE A 78 1.09 -8.16 -16.00
N LEU A 79 1.30 -8.15 -17.31
CA LEU A 79 0.65 -7.22 -18.23
C LEU A 79 -0.86 -7.45 -18.41
N LEU A 80 -1.43 -8.55 -17.90
CA LEU A 80 -2.89 -8.75 -17.84
C LEU A 80 -3.56 -7.71 -16.94
N PHE A 81 -2.88 -7.32 -15.86
CA PHE A 81 -3.39 -6.37 -14.87
C PHE A 81 -2.81 -4.97 -15.10
N LEU A 82 -1.51 -4.90 -15.40
CA LEU A 82 -0.80 -3.65 -15.64
C LEU A 82 -0.55 -3.47 -17.13
N THR A 83 -1.65 -3.18 -17.84
CA THR A 83 -1.64 -3.06 -19.29
C THR A 83 -0.73 -1.93 -19.79
N LEU A 84 -0.32 -2.02 -21.05
CA LEU A 84 0.52 -0.99 -21.66
C LEU A 84 -0.14 0.40 -21.66
N ASP A 85 -1.45 0.45 -21.84
CA ASP A 85 -2.20 1.71 -21.83
C ASP A 85 -2.30 2.32 -20.44
N PHE A 86 -2.38 1.47 -19.40
CA PHE A 86 -2.28 1.92 -18.02
C PHE A 86 -0.89 2.51 -17.74
N LEU A 87 0.19 1.85 -18.18
CA LEU A 87 1.55 2.38 -18.05
C LEU A 87 1.73 3.71 -18.80
N ARG A 88 1.17 3.83 -20.02
CA ARG A 88 1.15 5.10 -20.76
C ARG A 88 0.42 6.21 -20.00
N HIS A 89 -0.67 5.88 -19.31
CA HIS A 89 -1.38 6.83 -18.47
C HIS A 89 -0.51 7.31 -17.32
N ILE A 90 0.17 6.41 -16.59
CA ILE A 90 1.10 6.79 -15.53
C ILE A 90 2.16 7.74 -16.08
N VAL A 91 2.81 7.38 -17.19
CA VAL A 91 3.84 8.21 -17.83
C VAL A 91 3.32 9.61 -18.15
N ARG A 92 2.13 9.72 -18.74
CA ARG A 92 1.51 11.01 -19.06
C ARG A 92 1.25 11.84 -17.81
N GLU A 93 0.68 11.23 -16.77
CA GLU A 93 0.34 11.92 -15.52
C GLU A 93 1.60 12.34 -14.75
N THR A 94 2.61 11.49 -14.67
CA THR A 94 3.91 11.81 -14.05
C THR A 94 4.57 12.99 -14.77
N ASN A 95 4.57 12.99 -16.10
CA ASN A 95 5.15 14.08 -16.88
C ASN A 95 4.36 15.39 -16.73
N ARG A 96 3.02 15.32 -16.75
CA ARG A 96 2.18 16.51 -16.50
C ARG A 96 2.47 17.09 -15.12
N TYR A 97 2.45 16.25 -14.09
CA TYR A 97 2.74 16.68 -12.72
C TYR A 97 4.13 17.30 -12.60
N ALA A 98 5.17 16.69 -13.19
CA ALA A 98 6.52 17.23 -13.16
C ALA A 98 6.58 18.61 -13.83
N GLN A 99 5.93 18.78 -14.97
CA GLN A 99 5.87 20.07 -15.67
C GLN A 99 5.16 21.15 -14.83
N ASP A 100 4.02 20.82 -14.23
CA ASP A 100 3.26 21.75 -13.37
C ASP A 100 4.07 22.14 -12.13
N PHE A 101 4.74 21.16 -11.51
CA PHE A 101 5.59 21.36 -10.34
C PHE A 101 6.81 22.23 -10.64
N ILE A 102 7.42 22.06 -11.81
CA ILE A 102 8.55 22.88 -12.24
C ILE A 102 8.08 24.31 -12.55
N THR A 103 6.98 24.45 -13.29
CA THR A 103 6.46 25.75 -13.73
C THR A 103 6.00 26.60 -12.55
N SER A 104 5.44 25.98 -11.51
CA SER A 104 5.03 26.67 -10.28
C SER A 104 6.21 27.20 -9.44
N ARG A 105 7.45 26.77 -9.69
CA ARG A 105 8.63 27.21 -8.92
C ARG A 105 9.40 28.34 -9.63
N GLN A 106 9.39 29.52 -9.03
CA GLN A 106 10.11 30.70 -9.56
C GLN A 106 11.64 30.65 -9.37
N ARG A 107 12.14 29.89 -8.38
CA ARG A 107 13.58 29.77 -8.08
C ARG A 107 13.95 28.32 -7.77
N ILE A 108 14.66 27.69 -8.70
CA ILE A 108 15.26 26.38 -8.50
C ILE A 108 16.69 26.57 -7.97
N ARG A 109 17.04 25.86 -6.89
CA ARG A 109 18.41 25.90 -6.33
C ARG A 109 19.40 25.35 -7.36
N ARG A 110 20.59 25.95 -7.47
CA ARG A 110 21.65 25.58 -8.45
C ARG A 110 21.98 24.09 -8.53
N PHE A 111 21.90 23.38 -7.42
CA PHE A 111 22.22 21.94 -7.33
C PHE A 111 20.97 21.07 -7.10
N SER A 112 19.78 21.58 -7.44
CA SER A 112 18.55 20.82 -7.29
C SER A 112 18.50 19.65 -8.28
N ARG A 113 17.96 18.52 -7.83
CA ARG A 113 17.59 17.38 -8.68
C ARG A 113 16.59 17.78 -9.78
N LEU A 114 15.89 18.91 -9.66
CA LEU A 114 15.02 19.41 -10.73
C LEU A 114 15.79 19.74 -12.02
N HIS A 115 17.09 20.04 -11.93
CA HIS A 115 17.89 20.23 -13.14
C HIS A 115 18.07 18.95 -13.96
N SER A 116 17.96 17.76 -13.36
CA SER A 116 18.00 16.52 -14.15
C SER A 116 16.74 16.36 -15.00
N TRP A 117 15.57 16.81 -14.54
CA TRP A 117 14.34 16.80 -15.34
C TRP A 117 14.45 17.67 -16.60
N PHE A 118 15.15 18.81 -16.54
CA PHE A 118 15.41 19.64 -17.73
C PHE A 118 16.43 19.02 -18.71
N LYS A 119 17.38 18.23 -18.19
CA LYS A 119 18.49 17.67 -18.99
C LYS A 119 18.15 16.31 -19.60
N VAL A 120 17.52 15.43 -18.82
CA VAL A 120 17.17 14.05 -19.17
C VAL A 120 15.84 14.01 -19.92
N GLY A 121 14.96 14.98 -19.65
CA GLY A 121 13.67 15.10 -20.32
C GLY A 121 12.52 14.43 -19.58
N ALA A 122 11.43 14.22 -20.29
CA ALA A 122 10.22 13.57 -19.79
C ALA A 122 10.45 12.05 -19.60
N VAL A 123 9.78 11.45 -18.63
CA VAL A 123 9.78 10.01 -18.40
C VAL A 123 9.24 9.31 -19.65
N THR A 124 9.95 8.28 -20.10
CA THR A 124 9.55 7.44 -21.23
C THR A 124 8.85 6.17 -20.76
N LEU A 125 8.16 5.52 -21.69
CA LEU A 125 7.53 4.22 -21.43
C LEU A 125 8.56 3.18 -21.00
N ASP A 126 9.72 3.11 -21.66
CA ASP A 126 10.71 2.06 -21.38
C ASP A 126 11.42 2.29 -20.04
N GLU A 127 11.63 3.54 -19.62
CA GLU A 127 12.07 3.86 -18.26
C GLU A 127 11.03 3.44 -17.23
N MET A 128 9.75 3.67 -17.49
CA MET A 128 8.66 3.23 -16.60
C MET A 128 8.59 1.69 -16.52
N LYS A 129 8.80 0.99 -17.63
CA LYS A 129 8.88 -0.47 -17.62
C LYS A 129 10.07 -0.97 -16.79
N GLY A 130 11.26 -0.41 -17.03
CA GLY A 130 12.47 -0.76 -16.28
C GLY A 130 12.39 -0.41 -14.80
N PHE A 131 11.58 0.58 -14.42
CA PHE A 131 11.31 0.89 -13.01
C PHE A 131 10.41 -0.15 -12.33
N ILE A 132 9.38 -0.65 -13.03
CA ILE A 132 8.35 -1.51 -12.42
C ILE A 132 8.77 -2.98 -12.42
N TYR A 133 9.37 -3.46 -13.52
CA TYR A 133 9.78 -4.85 -13.64
C TYR A 133 11.18 -4.88 -14.25
N GLN A 134 12.18 -5.07 -13.38
CA GLN A 134 13.61 -5.16 -13.71
C GLN A 134 14.07 -6.61 -13.74
#